data_AF-A0A846Y4Y8-F1
#
_entry.id   AF-A0A846Y4Y8-F1
#
_cell.length_a   1.000
_cell.length_b   1.000
_cell.length_c   1.000
_cell.angle_alpha   90.00
_cell.angle_beta   90.00
_cell.angle_gamma   90.00
#
_symmetry.space_group_name_H-M   'P 1'
#
loop_
_entity.id
_entity.type
_entity.pdbx_description
1 polymer ?
#
loop_
_entity_poly.entity_id
_entity_poly.type
_entity_poly.pdbx_seq_one_letter_code
_entity_poly.pdbx_strand_id
1 'polypeptide(L)'
;MPKRISDVSLHVYVTPETLDRVVHTVRRVVDDHIAEHDIFAWRFTLPVDPDQPAHTVLETQWRLDHPERSTGTRRTYEIALSLVGEPEQLTESGLAALEHRLVLGIAISDAVPYSIHALHRDSYEFDENRERL
;
A
#
# COMPACT_ATOMS: atom_id res chain seq x y z
N MET A 1 -3.80 -23.09 -15.23
CA MET A 1 -2.43 -22.58 -15.07
C MET A 1 -2.29 -22.09 -13.62
N PRO A 2 -1.09 -22.07 -13.01
CA PRO A 2 -0.93 -21.53 -11.66
C PRO A 2 -1.16 -20.02 -11.68
N LYS A 3 -2.00 -19.52 -10.76
CA LYS A 3 -2.23 -18.08 -10.59
C LYS A 3 -1.00 -17.43 -9.96
N ARG A 4 -0.65 -16.23 -10.42
CA ARG A 4 0.42 -15.40 -9.86
C ARG A 4 -0.16 -14.49 -8.79
N ILE A 5 0.65 -14.17 -7.77
CA ILE A 5 0.26 -13.25 -6.70
C ILE A 5 1.27 -12.11 -6.68
N SER A 6 0.79 -10.87 -6.73
CA SER A 6 1.62 -9.68 -6.56
C SER A 6 1.12 -8.89 -5.37
N ASP A 7 2.01 -8.59 -4.44
CA ASP A 7 1.68 -7.85 -3.23
C ASP A 7 2.17 -6.40 -3.37
N VAL A 8 1.31 -5.44 -3.08
CA VAL A 8 1.66 -4.02 -3.00
C VAL A 8 1.34 -3.53 -1.59
N SER A 9 2.34 -2.99 -0.91
CA SER A 9 2.21 -2.42 0.41
C SER A 9 2.38 -0.90 0.33
N LEU A 10 1.36 -0.17 0.76
CA LEU A 10 1.36 1.29 0.85
C LEU A 10 1.31 1.71 2.31
N HIS A 11 2.35 2.38 2.80
CA HIS A 11 2.38 2.98 4.12
C HIS A 11 2.04 4.46 4.04
N VAL A 12 1.15 4.93 4.91
CA VAL A 12 0.74 6.35 4.99
C VAL A 12 0.73 6.83 6.43
N TYR A 13 1.28 8.02 6.70
CA TYR A 13 1.27 8.64 8.03
C TYR A 13 0.19 9.72 8.12
N VAL A 14 -0.95 9.38 8.72
CA VAL A 14 -2.20 10.14 8.61
C VAL A 14 -3.05 10.09 9.87
N THR A 15 -4.02 11.01 9.99
CA THR A 15 -5.10 10.87 10.97
C THR A 15 -6.14 9.86 10.47
N PRO A 16 -6.99 9.30 11.36
CA PRO A 16 -8.04 8.37 10.94
C PRO A 16 -8.99 8.95 9.87
N GLU A 17 -9.35 10.23 9.95
CA GLU A 17 -10.25 10.87 8.98
C GLU A 17 -9.61 11.01 7.60
N THR A 18 -8.28 11.22 7.56
CA THR A 18 -7.52 11.25 6.31
C THR A 18 -7.28 9.84 5.78
N LEU A 19 -7.14 8.84 6.65
CA LEU A 19 -7.02 7.43 6.24
C LEU A 19 -8.23 6.99 5.41
N ASP A 20 -9.45 7.32 5.83
CA ASP A 20 -10.67 6.96 5.09
C ASP A 20 -10.65 7.51 3.65
N ARG A 21 -10.16 8.74 3.46
CA ARG A 21 -10.02 9.36 2.13
C ARG A 21 -8.95 8.67 1.30
N VAL A 22 -7.80 8.36 1.90
CA VAL A 22 -6.73 7.60 1.24
C VAL A 22 -7.24 6.24 0.82
N VAL A 23 -7.89 5.49 1.70
CA VAL A 23 -8.48 4.18 1.41
C VAL A 23 -9.50 4.28 0.29
N HIS A 24 -10.36 5.31 0.28
CA HIS A 24 -11.30 5.53 -0.82
C HIS A 24 -10.59 5.73 -2.16
N THR A 25 -9.54 6.56 -2.18
CA THR A 25 -8.74 6.81 -3.38
C THR A 25 -8.03 5.54 -3.87
N VAL A 26 -7.39 4.80 -2.98
CA VAL A 26 -6.75 3.51 -3.30
C VAL A 26 -7.78 2.53 -3.85
N ARG A 27 -8.96 2.44 -3.24
CA ARG A 27 -10.03 1.57 -3.71
C ARG A 27 -10.43 1.90 -5.15
N ARG A 28 -10.66 3.17 -5.47
CA ARG A 28 -11.01 3.60 -6.82
C ARG A 28 -9.92 3.24 -7.83
N VAL A 29 -8.66 3.55 -7.53
CA VAL A 29 -7.53 3.25 -8.43
C VAL A 29 -7.38 1.74 -8.66
N VAL A 30 -7.51 0.94 -7.60
CA VAL A 30 -7.44 -0.52 -7.71
C VAL A 30 -8.64 -1.06 -8.49
N ASP A 31 -9.86 -0.58 -8.22
CA ASP A 31 -11.08 -1.01 -8.92
C ASP A 31 -11.00 -0.69 -10.43
N ASP A 32 -10.44 0.47 -10.81
CA ASP A 32 -10.17 0.82 -12.21
C ASP A 32 -9.14 -0.15 -12.84
N HIS A 33 -8.05 -0.46 -12.12
CA HIS A 33 -7.00 -1.35 -12.61
C HIS A 33 -7.49 -2.80 -12.77
N ILE A 34 -8.25 -3.35 -11.81
CA ILE A 34 -8.76 -4.72 -11.93
C ILE A 34 -9.73 -4.87 -13.10
N ALA A 35 -10.51 -3.81 -13.41
CA ALA A 35 -11.43 -3.81 -14.54
C ALA A 35 -10.72 -3.81 -15.90
N GLU A 36 -9.52 -3.22 -15.98
CA GLU A 36 -8.68 -3.20 -17.18
C GLU A 36 -7.96 -4.54 -17.43
N HIS A 37 -7.64 -5.29 -16.37
CA HIS A 37 -6.70 -6.42 -16.43
C HIS A 37 -7.31 -7.81 -16.13
N ASP A 38 -8.61 -7.89 -15.83
CA ASP A 38 -9.32 -9.14 -15.48
C ASP A 38 -8.62 -9.93 -14.34
N ILE A 39 -8.22 -9.19 -13.30
CA ILE A 39 -7.57 -9.71 -12.09
C ILE A 39 -8.45 -9.47 -10.86
N PHE A 40 -8.13 -10.15 -9.75
CA PHE A 40 -8.79 -9.94 -8.46
C PHE A 40 -7.82 -9.28 -7.47
N ALA A 41 -8.35 -8.52 -6.51
CA ALA A 41 -7.55 -7.86 -5.47
C ALA A 41 -8.17 -8.05 -4.08
N TRP A 42 -7.37 -8.51 -3.12
CA TRP A 42 -7.66 -8.36 -1.70
C TRP A 42 -7.03 -7.08 -1.16
N ARG A 43 -7.70 -6.47 -0.18
CA ARG A 43 -7.33 -5.17 0.39
C ARG A 43 -7.45 -5.23 1.89
N PHE A 44 -6.36 -4.92 2.59
CA PHE A 44 -6.33 -4.86 4.05
C PHE A 44 -5.78 -3.52 4.48
N THR A 45 -6.35 -2.93 5.53
CA THR A 45 -5.83 -1.71 6.15
C THR A 45 -5.51 -2.01 7.60
N LEU A 46 -4.23 -1.87 7.96
CA LEU A 46 -3.70 -2.29 9.25
C LEU A 46 -2.92 -1.14 9.89
N PRO A 47 -3.03 -0.92 11.20
CA PRO A 47 -2.13 -0.02 11.89
C PRO A 47 -0.72 -0.61 11.90
N VAL A 48 0.28 0.24 11.68
CA VAL A 48 1.69 -0.12 11.79
C VAL A 48 2.17 0.21 13.20
N ASP A 49 2.92 -0.71 13.80
CA ASP A 49 3.49 -0.53 15.13
C ASP A 49 4.47 0.67 15.14
N PRO A 50 4.42 1.56 16.14
CA PRO A 50 5.34 2.70 16.25
C PRO A 50 6.83 2.34 16.18
N ASP A 51 7.21 1.12 16.58
CA ASP A 51 8.61 0.69 16.55
C ASP A 51 9.07 0.21 15.16
N GLN A 52 8.15 0.11 14.19
CA GLN A 52 8.48 -0.31 12.82
C GLN A 52 9.20 0.82 12.05
N PRO A 53 10.20 0.48 11.21
CA PRO A 53 10.96 1.47 10.46
C PRO A 53 10.09 2.40 9.60
N ALA A 54 9.02 1.87 8.99
CA ALA A 54 8.11 2.66 8.18
C ALA A 54 7.40 3.75 9.00
N HIS A 55 7.12 3.52 10.28
CA HIS A 55 6.57 4.55 11.14
C HIS A 55 7.58 5.65 11.42
N THR A 56 8.76 5.27 11.89
CA THR A 56 9.84 6.21 12.24
C THR A 56 10.21 7.13 11.08
N VAL A 57 10.35 6.57 9.87
CA VAL A 57 10.70 7.35 8.67
C VAL A 57 9.60 8.36 8.33
N LEU A 58 8.34 7.92 8.24
CA LEU A 58 7.24 8.78 7.81
C LEU A 58 6.88 9.84 8.86
N GLU A 59 6.93 9.49 10.15
CA GLU A 59 6.75 10.47 11.22
C GLU A 59 7.87 11.52 11.20
N THR A 60 9.12 11.10 11.03
CA THR A 60 10.26 12.02 10.96
C THR A 60 10.11 12.99 9.79
N GLN A 61 9.75 12.49 8.61
CA GLN A 61 9.47 13.33 7.44
C GLN A 61 8.36 14.34 7.75
N TRP A 62 7.24 13.88 8.34
CA TRP A 62 6.14 14.77 8.68
C TRP A 62 6.55 15.89 9.62
N ARG A 63 7.33 15.56 10.66
CA ARG A 63 7.81 16.54 11.67
C ARG A 63 8.78 17.55 11.08
N LEU A 64 9.65 17.13 10.16
CA LEU A 64 10.55 18.03 9.44
C LEU A 64 9.77 19.05 8.60
N ASP A 65 8.70 18.60 7.94
CA ASP A 65 7.82 19.47 7.15
C ASP A 65 6.90 20.35 8.02
N HIS A 66 6.71 20.00 9.30
CA HIS A 66 5.77 20.65 10.23
C HIS A 66 6.38 20.87 11.63
N PRO A 67 7.48 21.64 11.78
CA PRO A 67 8.26 21.70 13.02
C PRO A 67 7.49 22.26 14.22
N GLU A 68 6.48 23.10 13.98
CA GLU A 68 5.69 23.75 15.05
C GLU A 68 4.39 23.00 15.39
N ARG A 69 4.09 21.88 14.69
CA ARG A 69 2.83 21.17 14.87
C ARG A 69 3.03 19.89 15.66
N SER A 70 2.10 19.62 16.58
CA SER A 70 1.98 18.30 17.20
C SER A 70 1.46 17.28 16.19
N THR A 71 1.95 16.06 16.27
CA THR A 71 1.51 14.91 15.46
C THR A 71 0.03 14.58 15.71
N GLY A 72 -0.50 14.89 16.90
CA GLY A 72 -1.90 14.71 17.25
C GLY A 72 -2.29 13.23 17.26
N THR A 73 -3.34 12.87 16.51
CA THR A 73 -3.83 11.49 16.37
C THR A 73 -3.21 10.74 15.20
N ARG A 74 -2.18 11.30 14.54
CA ARG A 74 -1.54 10.68 13.38
C ARG A 74 -0.85 9.37 13.74
N ARG A 75 -0.97 8.39 12.85
CA ARG A 75 -0.29 7.09 12.92
C ARG A 75 0.06 6.62 11.51
N THR A 76 0.94 5.62 11.45
CA THR A 76 1.20 4.94 10.18
C THR A 76 0.21 3.81 10.01
N TYR A 77 -0.35 3.71 8.81
CA TYR A 77 -1.20 2.61 8.39
C TYR A 77 -0.61 1.98 7.13
N GLU A 78 -0.68 0.66 7.06
CA GLU A 78 -0.40 -0.11 5.86
C GLU A 78 -1.72 -0.41 5.14
N ILE A 79 -1.76 -0.12 3.84
CA ILE A 79 -2.79 -0.60 2.93
C ILE A 79 -2.14 -1.66 2.06
N ALA A 80 -2.37 -2.93 2.43
CA ALA A 80 -1.84 -4.09 1.72
C ALA A 80 -2.82 -4.53 0.63
N LEU A 81 -2.31 -4.69 -0.59
CA LEU A 81 -3.01 -5.16 -1.77
C LEU A 81 -2.41 -6.50 -2.20
N SER A 82 -3.23 -7.53 -2.33
CA SER A 82 -2.81 -8.81 -2.92
C SER A 82 -3.57 -9.02 -4.22
N LEU A 83 -2.86 -8.90 -5.34
CA LEU A 83 -3.38 -9.07 -6.70
C LEU A 83 -3.24 -10.52 -7.13
N VAL A 84 -4.31 -11.08 -7.71
CA VAL A 84 -4.38 -12.49 -8.11
C VAL A 84 -4.93 -12.59 -9.52
N GLY A 85 -4.17 -13.22 -10.41
CA GLY A 85 -4.51 -13.35 -11.83
C GLY A 85 -3.61 -14.34 -12.56
N GLU A 86 -3.81 -14.48 -13.87
CA GLU A 86 -2.90 -15.21 -14.73
C GLU A 86 -1.57 -14.44 -14.89
N PRO A 87 -0.44 -15.12 -15.12
CA PRO A 87 0.87 -14.46 -15.24
C PRO A 87 0.93 -13.35 -16.30
N GLU A 88 0.19 -13.52 -17.39
CA GLU A 88 0.08 -12.56 -18.49
C GLU A 88 -0.71 -11.29 -18.12
N GLN A 89 -1.55 -11.37 -17.08
CA GLN A 89 -2.35 -10.26 -16.56
C GLN A 89 -1.60 -9.48 -15.46
N LEU A 90 -0.72 -10.16 -14.72
CA LEU A 90 0.11 -9.59 -13.65
C LEU A 90 1.53 -9.31 -14.16
N THR A 91 1.63 -8.42 -15.14
CA THR A 91 2.92 -7.99 -15.71
C THR A 91 3.60 -6.95 -14.83
N GLU A 92 4.93 -6.88 -14.92
CA GLU A 92 5.72 -5.85 -14.23
C GLU A 92 5.30 -4.43 -14.66
N SER A 93 5.03 -4.23 -15.94
CA SER A 93 4.56 -2.94 -16.46
C SER A 93 3.17 -2.58 -15.96
N GLY A 94 2.25 -3.56 -15.81
CA GLY A 94 0.94 -3.35 -15.20
C GLY A 94 1.05 -2.95 -13.73
N LEU A 95 1.94 -3.60 -12.98
CA LEU A 95 2.19 -3.29 -11.57
C LEU A 95 2.82 -1.91 -11.39
N ALA A 96 3.80 -1.54 -12.22
CA ALA A 96 4.39 -0.20 -12.22
C ALA A 96 3.37 0.88 -12.58
N ALA A 97 2.44 0.60 -13.51
CA ALA A 97 1.34 1.50 -13.84
C ALA A 97 0.35 1.65 -12.69
N LEU A 98 0.05 0.57 -11.95
CA LEU A 98 -0.76 0.64 -10.73
C LEU A 98 -0.06 1.48 -9.66
N GLU A 99 1.22 1.22 -9.38
CA GLU A 99 2.02 1.98 -8.42
C GLU A 99 2.02 3.47 -8.75
N HIS A 100 2.25 3.82 -10.02
CA HIS A 100 2.23 5.20 -10.48
C HIS A 100 0.86 5.87 -10.27
N ARG A 101 -0.24 5.17 -10.59
CA ARG A 101 -1.60 5.68 -10.37
C ARG A 101 -1.92 5.86 -8.88
N LEU A 102 -1.45 4.97 -8.02
CA LEU A 102 -1.60 5.09 -6.57
C LEU A 102 -0.86 6.33 -6.05
N VAL A 103 0.40 6.52 -6.46
CA VAL A 103 1.20 7.70 -6.13
C VAL A 103 0.50 9.00 -6.53
N LEU A 104 0.01 9.08 -7.78
CA LEU A 104 -0.72 10.25 -8.25
C LEU A 104 -2.01 10.49 -7.46
N GLY A 105 -2.78 9.43 -7.18
CA GLY A 105 -4.01 9.54 -6.41
C GLY A 105 -3.79 10.10 -5.00
N ILE A 106 -2.76 9.62 -4.32
CA ILE A 106 -2.45 10.03 -2.93
C ILE A 106 -1.88 11.45 -2.90
N ALA A 107 -0.99 11.78 -3.84
CA ALA A 107 -0.39 13.11 -3.93
C ALA A 107 -1.45 14.21 -4.12
N ILE A 108 -2.52 13.92 -4.87
CA ILE A 108 -3.61 14.87 -5.14
C ILE A 108 -4.55 15.03 -3.93
N SER A 109 -4.74 13.99 -3.11
CA SER A 109 -5.79 13.96 -2.08
C SER A 109 -5.43 14.77 -0.83
N ASP A 110 -4.21 14.60 -0.27
CA ASP A 110 -3.95 15.12 1.09
C ASP A 110 -2.47 15.49 1.40
N ALA A 111 -1.56 15.44 0.42
CA ALA A 111 -0.12 15.74 0.60
C ALA A 111 0.49 15.11 1.88
N VAL A 112 0.16 13.84 2.13
CA VAL A 112 0.62 13.10 3.32
C VAL A 112 1.92 12.36 3.01
N PRO A 113 2.81 12.17 4.00
CA PRO A 113 3.96 11.29 3.83
C PRO A 113 3.50 9.86 3.57
N TYR A 114 4.08 9.23 2.55
CA TYR A 114 3.80 7.85 2.19
C TYR A 114 5.08 7.14 1.71
N SER A 115 5.06 5.81 1.77
CA SER A 115 5.99 4.95 1.05
C SER A 115 5.22 3.82 0.38
N ILE A 116 5.64 3.43 -0.82
CA ILE A 116 5.01 2.33 -1.57
C ILE A 116 6.07 1.29 -1.91
N HIS A 117 5.72 0.03 -1.73
CA HIS A 117 6.57 -1.11 -2.02
C HIS A 117 5.76 -2.17 -2.76
N ALA A 118 6.15 -2.45 -4.00
CA ALA A 118 5.60 -3.56 -4.77
C ALA A 118 6.56 -4.77 -4.70
N LEU A 119 6.03 -5.92 -4.28
CA LEU A 119 6.74 -7.19 -4.27
C LEU A 119 6.12 -8.13 -5.31
N HIS A 120 6.97 -8.61 -6.21
CA HIS A 120 6.58 -9.62 -7.17
C HIS A 120 6.82 -11.03 -6.57
N ARG A 121 5.78 -11.85 -6.44
CA ARG A 121 5.92 -13.28 -6.07
C ARG A 121 5.55 -14.15 -7.26
N ASP A 122 6.52 -14.89 -7.76
CA ASP A 122 6.32 -15.78 -8.92
C ASP A 122 5.47 -17.02 -8.58
N SER A 123 5.25 -17.33 -7.30
CA SER A 123 4.31 -18.35 -6.85
C SER A 123 3.98 -18.22 -5.36
N TYR A 124 2.84 -18.79 -4.93
CA TYR A 124 2.51 -19.00 -3.52
C TYR A 124 3.32 -20.19 -3.01
N GLU A 125 4.58 -19.97 -2.60
CA GLU A 125 5.24 -20.92 -1.71
C GLU A 125 4.63 -20.74 -0.33
N PHE A 126 3.97 -21.79 0.16
CA PHE A 126 3.45 -21.86 1.52
C PHE A 126 4.66 -21.74 2.46
N ASP A 127 4.81 -20.59 3.10
CA ASP A 127 5.88 -20.38 4.07
C ASP A 127 5.54 -21.16 5.35
N GLU A 128 5.84 -22.46 5.37
CA GLU A 128 5.73 -23.33 6.55
C GLU A 128 6.75 -22.95 7.66
N ASN A 129 7.54 -21.89 7.50
CA ASN A 129 8.62 -21.53 8.44
C ASN A 129 8.28 -20.39 9.41
N ARG A 130 7.02 -20.29 9.87
CA ARG A 130 6.64 -19.30 10.90
C ARG A 130 6.23 -19.87 12.26
N GLU A 131 6.75 -21.05 12.62
CA GLU A 131 6.73 -21.57 13.99
C GLU A 131 8.10 -22.12 14.42
N ARG A 132 9.12 -21.27 14.46
CA ARG A 132 10.28 -21.47 15.35
C ARG A 132 10.79 -20.13 15.84
N LEU A 133 10.21 -19.64 16.94
CA LEU A 133 10.87 -18.89 18.00
C LEU A 133 10.05 -19.04 19.29
#